data_AF-A0A101IY96-F1
#
_entry.id   AF-A0A101IY96-F1
#
_cell.length_a   1.000
_cell.length_b   1.000
_cell.length_c   1.000
_cell.angle_alpha   90.00
_cell.angle_beta   90.00
_cell.angle_gamma   90.00
#
_symmetry.space_group_name_H-M   'P 1'
#
loop_
_entity.id
_entity.type
_entity.pdbx_description
1 polymer ?
#
loop_
_entity_poly.entity_id
_entity_poly.type
_entity_poly.pdbx_seq_one_letter_code
_entity_poly.pdbx_strand_id
1 'polypeptide(L)'
;MDTGRFEHRLIAQKLVFLLKLKGIEFGYPFRLYVRGPYSSVFAQEYYQHADEFSRCETASSLSPSEADCVGELTRLFDNSPSLLEIGATYEYLVQEMHEPPEQAYRTVRRMKSFYSNEQIVKAVNRAKQFLFDPTAEEAAALDAELQEWQRAGIRSMRH
;
A
#
# COMPACT_ATOMS: atom_id res chain seq x y z
N MET A 1 5.76 -19.22 -15.41
CA MET A 1 5.10 -18.60 -14.24
C MET A 1 3.81 -18.00 -14.72
N ASP A 2 2.69 -18.41 -14.13
CA ASP A 2 1.37 -17.82 -14.40
C ASP A 2 1.39 -16.36 -13.88
N THR A 3 1.39 -15.40 -14.81
CA THR A 3 1.54 -13.98 -14.51
C THR A 3 0.46 -13.46 -13.58
N GLY A 4 -0.76 -14.03 -13.65
CA GLY A 4 -1.86 -13.67 -12.74
C GLY A 4 -1.56 -14.03 -11.28
N ARG A 5 -1.01 -15.22 -11.02
CA ARG A 5 -0.64 -15.64 -9.66
C ARG A 5 0.48 -14.80 -9.07
N PHE A 6 1.41 -14.35 -9.90
CA PHE A 6 2.50 -13.48 -9.45
C PHE A 6 1.97 -12.12 -8.99
N GLU A 7 1.10 -11.48 -9.78
CA GLU A 7 0.49 -10.19 -9.43
C GLU A 7 -0.43 -10.28 -8.22
N HIS A 8 -1.28 -11.32 -8.14
CA HIS A 8 -2.16 -11.52 -6.99
C HIS A 8 -1.38 -11.66 -5.68
N ARG A 9 -0.29 -12.43 -5.70
CA ARG A 9 0.60 -12.55 -4.54
C ARG A 9 1.23 -11.21 -4.19
N LEU A 10 1.65 -10.42 -5.18
CA LEU A 10 2.25 -9.10 -4.92
C LEU A 10 1.24 -8.17 -4.22
N ILE A 11 -0.01 -8.15 -4.69
CA ILE A 11 -1.12 -7.42 -4.07
C ILE A 11 -1.31 -7.91 -2.63
N ALA A 12 -1.48 -9.22 -2.43
CA ALA A 12 -1.69 -9.81 -1.10
C ALA A 12 -0.56 -9.44 -0.11
N GLN A 13 0.70 -9.44 -0.55
CA GLN A 13 1.84 -9.00 0.26
C GLN A 13 1.69 -7.58 0.77
N LYS A 14 1.14 -6.66 -0.04
CA LYS A 14 0.94 -5.25 0.37
C LYS A 14 -0.26 -5.08 1.27
N LEU A 15 -1.35 -5.81 0.98
CA LEU A 15 -2.55 -5.81 1.82
C LEU A 15 -2.20 -6.25 3.25
N VAL A 16 -1.58 -7.44 3.39
CA VAL A 16 -1.19 -8.00 4.69
C VAL A 16 -0.24 -7.05 5.43
N PHE A 17 0.73 -6.45 4.74
CA PHE A 17 1.63 -5.48 5.37
C PHE A 17 0.92 -4.24 5.90
N LEU A 18 0.06 -3.62 5.10
CA LEU A 18 -0.67 -2.41 5.52
C LEU A 18 -1.64 -2.73 6.67
N LEU A 19 -2.35 -3.86 6.60
CA LEU A 19 -3.23 -4.31 7.67
C LEU A 19 -2.46 -4.60 8.97
N LYS A 20 -1.25 -5.17 8.88
CA LYS A 20 -0.33 -5.32 10.02
C LYS A 20 -0.06 -3.98 10.71
N LEU A 21 0.23 -2.94 9.93
CA LEU A 21 0.50 -1.60 10.47
C LEU A 21 -0.74 -0.96 11.11
N LYS A 22 -1.94 -1.30 10.65
CA LYS A 22 -3.22 -0.89 11.24
C LYS A 22 -3.57 -1.68 12.52
N GLY A 23 -2.71 -2.63 12.94
CA GLY A 23 -2.85 -3.37 14.19
C GLY A 23 -3.49 -4.75 14.06
N ILE A 24 -3.74 -5.25 12.83
CA ILE A 24 -4.16 -6.65 12.65
C ILE A 24 -2.94 -7.56 12.88
N GLU A 25 -3.08 -8.53 13.76
CA GLU A 25 -1.97 -9.40 14.14
C GLU A 25 -1.63 -10.39 13.02
N PHE A 26 -0.43 -10.25 12.46
CA PHE A 26 0.15 -11.22 11.53
C PHE A 26 1.54 -11.64 11.99
N GLY A 27 1.82 -12.95 11.92
CA GLY A 27 3.12 -13.53 12.26
C GLY A 27 4.20 -13.38 11.17
N TYR A 28 3.98 -12.54 10.17
CA TYR A 28 4.84 -12.47 8.99
C TYR A 28 5.92 -11.39 9.11
N PRO A 29 7.22 -11.76 9.07
CA PRO A 29 8.29 -10.77 9.01
C PRO A 29 8.37 -10.16 7.60
N PHE A 30 8.50 -8.83 7.53
CA PHE A 30 8.61 -8.09 6.26
C PHE A 30 9.99 -7.45 6.11
N ARG A 31 10.51 -7.47 4.88
CA ARG A 31 11.69 -6.71 4.47
C ARG A 31 11.40 -5.90 3.22
N LEU A 32 12.14 -4.82 3.00
CA LEU A 32 11.97 -3.99 1.80
C LEU A 32 12.69 -4.59 0.60
N TYR A 33 11.97 -4.75 -0.51
CA TYR A 33 12.51 -5.15 -1.81
C TYR A 33 12.15 -4.11 -2.89
N VAL A 34 12.65 -4.32 -4.12
CA VAL A 34 12.38 -3.46 -5.28
C VAL A 34 10.88 -3.22 -5.48
N ARG A 35 10.05 -4.25 -5.32
CA ARG A 35 8.58 -4.16 -5.43
C ARG A 35 7.90 -3.82 -4.10
N GLY A 36 8.59 -3.20 -3.15
CA GLY A 36 8.09 -2.83 -1.82
C GLY A 36 8.23 -3.94 -0.76
N PRO A 37 7.51 -3.83 0.38
CA PRO A 37 7.61 -4.77 1.50
C PRO A 37 7.22 -6.19 1.11
N TYR A 38 8.01 -7.17 1.52
CA TYR A 38 7.80 -8.56 1.16
C TYR A 38 8.17 -9.47 2.33
N SER A 39 7.29 -10.45 2.57
CA SER A 39 7.51 -11.56 3.49
C SER A 39 7.67 -12.86 2.71
N SER A 40 8.83 -13.49 2.82
CA SER A 40 9.08 -14.82 2.23
C SER A 40 8.23 -15.89 2.89
N VAL A 41 7.92 -15.76 4.19
CA VAL A 41 7.08 -16.68 4.94
C VAL A 41 5.66 -16.65 4.39
N PHE A 42 5.06 -15.45 4.28
CA PHE A 42 3.73 -15.31 3.67
C PHE A 42 3.71 -15.77 2.22
N ALA A 43 4.76 -15.52 1.44
CA ALA A 43 4.84 -15.98 0.06
C ALA A 43 4.84 -17.51 -0.06
N GLN A 44 5.50 -18.19 0.89
CA GLN A 44 5.53 -19.65 0.95
C GLN A 44 4.15 -20.21 1.27
N GLU A 45 3.49 -19.68 2.31
CA GLU A 45 2.12 -20.10 2.68
C GLU A 45 1.12 -19.82 1.56
N TYR A 46 1.20 -18.67 0.90
CA TYR A 46 0.36 -18.33 -0.24
C TYR A 46 0.41 -19.40 -1.35
N TYR A 47 1.59 -19.99 -1.59
CA TYR A 47 1.71 -21.06 -2.58
C TYR A 47 1.33 -22.44 -2.06
N GLN A 48 1.63 -22.74 -0.80
CA GLN A 48 1.26 -24.01 -0.17
C GLN A 48 -0.26 -24.17 -0.09
N HIS A 49 -0.98 -23.05 0.10
CA HIS A 49 -2.44 -23.00 0.23
C HIS A 49 -3.12 -22.34 -0.98
N ALA A 50 -2.48 -22.37 -2.17
CA ALA A 50 -2.95 -21.63 -3.34
C ALA A 50 -4.41 -21.94 -3.73
N ASP A 51 -4.82 -23.20 -3.54
CA ASP A 51 -6.17 -23.68 -3.80
C ASP A 51 -7.19 -23.06 -2.83
N GLU A 52 -6.88 -23.01 -1.54
CA GLU A 52 -7.71 -22.38 -0.49
C GLU A 52 -7.84 -20.87 -0.74
N PHE A 53 -6.74 -20.19 -1.05
CA PHE A 53 -6.75 -18.78 -1.45
C PHE A 53 -7.63 -18.54 -2.69
N SER A 54 -7.58 -19.44 -3.68
CA SER A 54 -8.38 -19.30 -4.91
C SER A 54 -9.89 -19.47 -4.67
N ARG A 55 -10.27 -20.25 -3.66
CA ARG A 55 -11.67 -20.49 -3.27
C ARG A 55 -12.15 -19.60 -2.13
N CYS A 56 -11.27 -18.73 -1.61
CA CYS A 56 -11.52 -17.93 -0.40
C CYS A 56 -11.95 -18.80 0.80
N GLU A 57 -11.36 -19.99 0.92
CA GLU A 57 -11.64 -20.92 2.01
C GLU A 57 -10.75 -20.60 3.21
N THR A 58 -11.37 -20.42 4.38
CA THR A 58 -10.67 -20.23 5.65
C THR A 58 -11.53 -20.76 6.79
N ALA A 59 -10.88 -21.28 7.83
CA ALA A 59 -11.55 -21.71 9.06
C ALA A 59 -11.89 -20.54 10.01
N SER A 60 -11.42 -19.33 9.68
CA SER A 60 -11.53 -18.14 10.52
C SER A 60 -12.31 -17.04 9.83
N SER A 61 -13.19 -16.39 10.57
CA SER A 61 -13.90 -15.18 10.13
C SER A 61 -13.22 -13.95 10.69
N LEU A 62 -13.21 -12.86 9.91
CA LEU A 62 -12.80 -11.55 10.40
C LEU A 62 -13.76 -11.09 11.50
N SER A 63 -13.22 -10.50 12.55
CA SER A 63 -13.98 -9.69 13.49
C SER A 63 -14.56 -8.44 12.79
N PRO A 64 -15.60 -7.79 13.35
CA PRO A 64 -16.16 -6.57 12.75
C PRO A 64 -15.10 -5.47 12.51
N SER A 65 -14.20 -5.28 13.48
CA SER A 65 -13.11 -4.29 13.35
C SER A 65 -12.13 -4.61 12.22
N GLU A 66 -11.76 -5.88 12.06
CA GLU A 66 -10.88 -6.31 10.97
C GLU A 66 -11.59 -6.17 9.61
N ALA A 67 -12.88 -6.51 9.54
CA ALA A 67 -13.68 -6.34 8.34
C ALA A 67 -13.78 -4.86 7.93
N ASP A 68 -13.96 -3.95 8.90
CA ASP A 68 -13.96 -2.51 8.67
C ASP A 68 -12.61 -2.03 8.13
N CYS A 69 -11.50 -2.47 8.73
CA CYS A 69 -10.15 -2.14 8.26
C CYS A 69 -9.89 -2.63 6.83
N VAL A 70 -10.31 -3.86 6.51
CA VAL A 70 -10.20 -4.43 5.15
C VAL A 70 -11.06 -3.64 4.17
N GLY A 71 -12.27 -3.26 4.56
CA GLY A 71 -13.17 -2.44 3.74
C GLY A 71 -12.63 -1.04 3.47
N GLU A 72 -12.08 -0.38 4.48
CA GLU A 72 -11.42 0.93 4.37
C GLU A 72 -10.22 0.86 3.41
N LEU A 73 -9.33 -0.11 3.61
CA LEU A 73 -8.16 -0.29 2.77
C LEU A 73 -8.56 -0.55 1.31
N THR A 74 -9.54 -1.42 1.08
CA THR A 74 -10.04 -1.74 -0.27
C THR A 74 -10.59 -0.49 -0.94
N ARG A 75 -11.35 0.34 -0.22
CA ARG A 75 -11.89 1.61 -0.74
C ARG A 75 -10.80 2.62 -1.06
N LEU A 76 -9.82 2.76 -0.17
CA LEU A 76 -8.73 3.73 -0.34
C LEU A 76 -7.81 3.34 -1.49
N PHE A 77 -7.48 2.06 -1.66
CA PHE A 77 -6.49 1.63 -2.65
C PHE A 77 -7.10 1.09 -3.95
N ASP A 78 -8.39 0.77 -3.97
CA ASP A 78 -9.11 0.19 -5.12
C ASP A 78 -8.44 -1.07 -5.67
N ASN A 79 -7.80 -1.85 -4.78
CA ASN A 79 -6.94 -3.00 -5.11
C ASN A 79 -5.88 -2.71 -6.18
N SER A 80 -5.53 -1.44 -6.39
CA SER A 80 -4.59 -1.03 -7.43
C SER A 80 -3.17 -1.51 -7.06
N PRO A 81 -2.54 -2.38 -7.87
CA PRO A 81 -1.23 -2.93 -7.55
C PRO A 81 -0.16 -1.85 -7.38
N SER A 82 -0.21 -0.80 -8.21
CA SER A 82 0.74 0.30 -8.14
C SER A 82 0.55 1.15 -6.89
N LEU A 83 -0.69 1.50 -6.53
CA LEU A 83 -0.95 2.32 -5.35
C LEU A 83 -0.62 1.56 -4.07
N LEU A 84 -0.96 0.28 -4.00
CA LEU A 84 -0.58 -0.59 -2.88
C LEU A 84 0.94 -0.71 -2.77
N GLU A 85 1.65 -0.92 -3.88
CA GLU A 85 3.10 -1.03 -3.87
C GLU A 85 3.77 0.25 -3.38
N ILE A 86 3.34 1.41 -3.87
CA ILE A 86 3.90 2.70 -3.47
C ILE A 86 3.56 2.99 -2.01
N GLY A 87 2.28 2.88 -1.62
CA GLY A 87 1.80 3.17 -0.26
C GLY A 87 2.47 2.29 0.79
N ALA A 88 2.53 0.97 0.55
CA ALA A 88 3.24 0.06 1.44
C ALA A 88 4.74 0.35 1.51
N THR A 89 5.37 0.77 0.40
CA THR A 89 6.79 1.16 0.41
C THR A 89 7.01 2.39 1.28
N TYR A 90 6.17 3.40 1.13
CA TYR A 90 6.23 4.62 1.95
C TYR A 90 6.09 4.28 3.44
N GLU A 91 5.07 3.51 3.82
CA GLU A 91 4.84 3.18 5.23
C GLU A 91 5.91 2.29 5.82
N TYR A 92 6.52 1.40 5.03
CA TYR A 92 7.68 0.64 5.52
C TYR A 92 8.85 1.57 5.88
N LEU A 93 9.12 2.59 5.05
CA LEU A 93 10.19 3.54 5.33
C LEU A 93 9.88 4.37 6.58
N VAL A 94 8.63 4.78 6.76
CA VAL A 94 8.23 5.58 7.93
C VAL A 94 8.17 4.74 9.20
N GLN A 95 7.44 3.62 9.18
CA GLN A 95 7.10 2.86 10.39
C GLN A 95 8.18 1.87 10.82
N GLU A 96 8.82 1.18 9.87
CA GLU A 96 9.81 0.14 10.19
C GLU A 96 11.24 0.70 10.15
N MET A 97 11.54 1.56 9.17
CA MET A 97 12.87 2.19 9.03
C MET A 97 13.02 3.51 9.78
N HIS A 98 11.92 4.05 10.32
CA HIS A 98 11.90 5.32 11.06
C HIS A 98 12.47 6.50 10.26
N GLU A 99 12.32 6.48 8.93
CA GLU A 99 12.68 7.61 8.08
C GLU A 99 11.68 8.76 8.32
N PRO A 100 12.16 10.02 8.41
CA PRO A 100 11.28 11.19 8.43
C PRO A 100 10.36 11.19 7.19
N PRO A 101 9.08 11.59 7.30
CA PRO A 101 8.11 11.54 6.19
C PRO A 101 8.60 12.17 4.87
N GLU A 102 9.28 13.32 4.94
CA GLU A 102 9.84 13.98 3.76
C GLU A 102 10.95 13.16 3.09
N GLN A 103 11.79 12.51 3.91
CA GLN A 103 12.87 11.65 3.42
C GLN A 103 12.28 10.37 2.82
N ALA A 104 11.31 9.74 3.50
CA ALA A 104 10.60 8.58 3.00
C ALA A 104 9.94 8.88 1.64
N TYR A 105 9.29 10.03 1.49
CA TYR A 105 8.71 10.48 0.22
C TYR A 105 9.76 10.62 -0.89
N ARG A 106 10.91 11.25 -0.62
CA ARG A 106 12.02 11.36 -1.58
C ARG A 106 12.58 9.99 -1.96
N THR A 107 12.75 9.10 -0.98
CA THR A 107 13.19 7.71 -1.18
C THR A 107 12.21 6.96 -2.09
N VAL A 108 10.91 7.07 -1.84
CA VAL A 108 9.85 6.50 -2.69
C VAL A 108 9.94 7.05 -4.11
N ARG A 109 10.01 8.37 -4.30
CA ARG A 109 10.12 8.98 -5.65
C ARG A 109 11.30 8.45 -6.44
N ARG A 110 12.43 8.21 -5.77
CA ARG A 110 13.63 7.62 -6.39
C ARG A 110 13.43 6.13 -6.71
N MET A 111 12.93 5.35 -5.76
CA MET A 111 12.75 3.89 -5.92
C MET A 111 11.65 3.55 -6.94
N LYS A 112 10.65 4.42 -7.05
CA LYS A 112 9.40 4.22 -7.79
C LYS A 112 9.27 5.17 -8.97
N SER A 113 10.40 5.62 -9.53
CA SER A 113 10.48 6.61 -10.61
C SER A 113 9.82 6.17 -11.92
N PHE A 114 9.47 4.88 -12.05
CA PHE A 114 8.71 4.33 -13.16
C PHE A 114 7.19 4.52 -13.04
N TYR A 115 6.68 4.95 -11.89
CA TYR A 115 5.31 5.43 -11.74
C TYR A 115 5.24 6.95 -11.92
N SER A 116 4.08 7.47 -12.33
CA SER A 116 3.90 8.91 -12.47
C SER A 116 3.95 9.61 -11.11
N ASN A 117 4.36 10.89 -11.08
CA ASN A 117 4.33 11.68 -9.85
C ASN A 117 2.92 11.71 -9.23
N GLU A 118 1.87 11.78 -10.07
CA GLU A 118 0.48 11.72 -9.61
C GLU A 118 0.17 10.40 -8.88
N GLN A 119 0.58 9.25 -9.43
CA GLN A 119 0.41 7.96 -8.77
C GLN A 119 1.15 7.91 -7.43
N ILE A 120 2.36 8.48 -7.38
CA ILE A 120 3.17 8.50 -6.16
C ILE A 120 2.50 9.33 -5.07
N VAL A 121 2.12 10.56 -5.38
CA VAL A 121 1.43 11.46 -4.44
C VAL A 121 0.13 10.83 -3.97
N LYS A 122 -0.69 10.34 -4.90
CA LYS A 122 -1.98 9.71 -4.59
C LYS A 122 -1.83 8.50 -3.67
N ALA A 123 -0.85 7.64 -3.92
CA ALA A 123 -0.62 6.44 -3.10
C ALA A 123 -0.10 6.79 -1.70
N VAL A 124 0.80 7.77 -1.59
CA VAL A 124 1.31 8.24 -0.29
C VAL A 124 0.19 8.88 0.54
N ASN A 125 -0.67 9.69 -0.08
CA ASN A 125 -1.81 10.30 0.61
C ASN A 125 -2.82 9.25 1.09
N ARG A 126 -3.11 8.24 0.26
CA ARG A 126 -3.95 7.09 0.66
C ARG A 126 -3.35 6.28 1.80
N ALA A 127 -2.03 6.12 1.84
CA ALA A 127 -1.35 5.43 2.93
C ALA A 127 -1.42 6.19 4.25
N LYS A 128 -1.19 7.51 4.21
CA LYS A 128 -1.38 8.40 5.37
C LYS A 128 -2.82 8.35 5.87
N GLN A 129 -3.81 8.48 4.98
CA GLN A 129 -5.23 8.38 5.31
C GLN A 129 -5.60 7.02 5.90
N PHE A 130 -4.91 5.95 5.48
CA PHE A 130 -5.19 4.62 6.01
C PHE A 130 -4.58 4.41 7.39
N LEU A 131 -3.40 4.93 7.72
CA LEU A 131 -2.77 4.69 9.03
C LEU A 131 -3.06 5.78 10.07
N PHE A 132 -3.49 6.95 9.63
CA PHE A 132 -3.88 8.06 10.50
C PHE A 132 -5.31 8.45 10.18
N ASP A 133 -6.10 8.82 11.19
CA ASP A 133 -7.38 9.50 10.98
C ASP A 133 -7.07 11.00 10.85
N PRO A 134 -6.90 11.54 9.63
CA PRO A 134 -6.46 12.92 9.47
C PRO A 134 -7.54 13.85 10.02
N THR A 135 -7.12 14.85 10.79
CA THR A 135 -8.02 15.95 11.14
C THR A 135 -8.55 16.63 9.86
N ALA A 136 -9.68 17.33 9.94
CA ALA A 136 -10.27 18.00 8.77
C ALA A 136 -9.28 18.97 8.07
N GLU A 137 -8.36 19.56 8.82
CA GLU A 137 -7.30 20.43 8.31
C GLU A 137 -6.22 19.65 7.55
N GLU A 138 -5.78 18.51 8.08
CA GLU A 138 -4.81 17.62 7.41
C GLU A 138 -5.39 16.99 6.15
N ALA A 139 -6.67 16.59 6.18
CA ALA A 139 -7.38 16.08 5.01
C ALA A 139 -7.43 17.12 3.89
N ALA A 140 -7.78 18.38 4.23
CA ALA A 140 -7.79 19.49 3.27
C ALA A 140 -6.39 19.78 2.70
N ALA A 141 -5.34 19.66 3.52
CA ALA A 141 -3.96 19.83 3.08
C ALA A 141 -3.53 18.72 2.09
N LEU A 142 -3.89 17.46 2.37
CA LEU A 142 -3.62 16.33 1.47
C LEU A 142 -4.33 16.48 0.12
N ASP A 143 -5.57 16.97 0.12
CA ASP A 143 -6.33 17.24 -1.10
C ASP A 143 -5.74 18.42 -1.90
N ALA A 144 -5.32 19.48 -1.21
CA ALA A 144 -4.65 20.62 -1.83
C ALA A 144 -3.33 20.20 -2.51
N GLU A 145 -2.51 19.40 -1.83
CA GLU A 145 -1.28 18.82 -2.39
C GLU A 145 -1.60 18.02 -3.66
N LEU A 146 -2.59 17.13 -3.62
CA LEU A 146 -2.98 16.32 -4.78
C LEU A 146 -3.41 17.20 -5.98
N GLN A 147 -4.23 18.23 -5.74
CA GLN A 147 -4.69 19.15 -6.79
C GLN A 147 -3.55 19.96 -7.41
N GLU A 148 -2.58 20.39 -6.62
CA GLU A 148 -1.42 21.14 -7.11
C GLU A 148 -0.61 20.28 -8.09
N TRP A 149 -0.36 19.02 -7.74
CA TRP A 149 0.34 18.08 -8.60
C TRP A 149 -0.45 17.74 -9.88
N GLN A 150 -1.77 17.59 -9.79
CA GLN A 150 -2.61 17.39 -10.98
C GLN A 150 -2.52 18.58 -11.94
N ARG A 151 -2.55 19.81 -11.42
CA ARG A 151 -2.39 21.03 -12.23
C ARG A 151 -1.00 21.12 -12.85
N ALA A 152 0.06 20.78 -12.09
CA ALA A 152 1.43 20.77 -12.59
C ALA A 152 1.64 19.71 -13.69
N GLY A 153 1.04 18.52 -13.53
CA GLY A 153 1.05 17.45 -14.52
C GLY A 153 0.38 17.85 -15.84
N ILE A 154 -0.78 18.50 -15.78
CA ILE A 154 -1.50 19.01 -16.97
C ILE A 154 -0.68 20.07 -17.71
N ARG A 155 0.04 20.94 -16.99
CA ARG A 155 0.90 21.97 -17.59
C ARG A 155 2.13 21.38 -18.27
N SER A 156 2.72 20.32 -17.72
CA SER A 156 3.87 19.62 -18.29
C SER A 156 3.55 18.87 -19.60
N MET A 157 2.28 18.56 -19.86
CA MET A 157 1.83 17.88 -21.10
C MET A 157 1.43 18.84 -22.23
N ARG A 158 1.43 20.15 -21.99
CA ARG A 158 1.05 21.19 -22.96
C ARG A 158 2.25 21.87 -23.63
N HIS A 159 3.46 21.33 -23.45
CA HIS A 159 4.70 21.78 -24.07
C HIS A 159 5.35 20.66 -24.87
#